data_AF-A0A1H7WW40-F1
#
_entry.id   AF-A0A1H7WW40-F1
#
_cell.length_a   1.000
_cell.length_b   1.000
_cell.length_c   1.000
_cell.angle_alpha   90.00
_cell.angle_beta   90.00
_cell.angle_gamma   90.00
#
_symmetry.space_group_name_H-M   'P 1'
#
loop_
_entity.id
_entity.type
_entity.pdbx_description
1 polymer ?
#
loop_
_entity_poly.entity_id
_entity_poly.type
_entity_poly.pdbx_seq_one_letter_code
_entity_poly.pdbx_strand_id
1 'polypeptide(L)'
;MTSSRTSRRADPALEAGADPAALEELLPRKRPTQERSRRKFDALLASSRDLLTDVGFESFTCEEVASRADVPIGTLYQFFANKYVIVCELNRQDFTSVRDELEQFNGEVPSLDWLRFLNNFVDHLAKLWTSDPSRREVWLAMQSTPSTRATGKIQERQLAEQISRMLAPLTPRTERDRRTMMAEVLVHVVYSMLNFSVQDGQSHADAVDELKRLMAAYLLVAEKESRST
;
A
#
# COMPACT_ATOMS: atom_id res chain seq x y z
N MET A 1 17.51 -30.19 38.50
CA MET A 1 16.79 -28.95 38.13
C MET A 1 17.25 -28.53 36.75
N THR A 2 16.59 -29.02 35.70
CA THR A 2 16.91 -28.71 34.30
C THR A 2 15.89 -27.70 33.80
N SER A 3 16.35 -26.45 33.67
CA SER A 3 15.57 -25.33 33.14
C SER A 3 15.31 -25.55 31.65
N SER A 4 14.06 -25.85 31.28
CA SER A 4 13.61 -25.89 29.90
C SER A 4 13.62 -24.47 29.32
N ARG A 5 14.66 -24.13 28.55
CA ARG A 5 14.62 -22.98 27.63
C ARG A 5 13.56 -23.28 26.56
N THR A 6 12.39 -22.67 26.70
CA THR A 6 11.38 -22.63 25.62
C THR A 6 12.02 -21.91 24.44
N SER A 7 12.33 -22.65 23.38
CA SER A 7 12.73 -22.09 22.09
C SER A 7 11.64 -21.12 21.64
N ARG A 8 11.94 -19.81 21.62
CA ARG A 8 11.05 -18.83 20.97
C ARG A 8 11.05 -19.20 19.50
N ARG A 9 9.91 -19.74 19.02
CA ARG A 9 9.65 -19.92 17.60
C ARG A 9 9.95 -18.57 16.93
N ALA A 10 10.90 -18.54 16.00
CA ALA A 10 11.31 -17.30 15.37
C ALA A 10 10.14 -16.69 14.59
N ASP A 11 10.14 -15.36 14.49
CA ASP A 11 9.02 -14.61 13.92
C ASP A 11 8.95 -14.90 12.41
N PRO A 12 7.83 -15.41 11.86
CA PRO A 12 7.69 -15.67 10.43
C PRO A 12 7.93 -14.44 9.55
N ALA A 13 7.75 -13.23 10.10
CA ALA A 13 8.05 -11.99 9.39
C ALA A 13 9.57 -11.71 9.25
N LEU A 14 10.40 -12.42 10.02
CA LEU A 14 11.87 -12.36 10.03
C LEU A 14 12.50 -13.60 9.39
N GLU A 15 11.82 -14.74 9.38
CA GLU A 15 12.26 -15.98 8.74
C GLU A 15 12.01 -15.94 7.21
N ALA A 16 12.77 -15.11 6.50
CA ALA A 16 12.92 -15.25 5.06
C ALA A 16 14.03 -16.28 4.77
N GLY A 17 13.75 -17.56 5.05
CA GLY A 17 14.63 -18.67 4.71
C GLY A 17 14.53 -19.05 3.23
N ALA A 18 15.45 -18.50 2.43
CA ALA A 18 15.93 -19.01 1.13
C ALA A 18 14.99 -19.10 -0.09
N ASP A 19 13.66 -19.07 0.04
CA ASP A 19 12.75 -19.19 -1.11
C ASP A 19 11.78 -17.99 -1.24
N PRO A 20 11.99 -17.09 -2.23
CA PRO A 20 11.07 -16.00 -2.55
C PRO A 20 9.66 -16.47 -2.92
N ALA A 21 9.49 -17.72 -3.38
CA ALA A 21 8.19 -18.30 -3.71
C ALA A 21 7.41 -18.80 -2.48
N ALA A 22 8.06 -18.92 -1.32
CA ALA A 22 7.48 -19.41 -0.07
C ALA A 22 7.08 -18.30 0.93
N LEU A 23 7.25 -17.03 0.57
CA LEU A 23 6.87 -15.90 1.44
C LEU A 23 5.34 -15.74 1.45
N GLU A 24 4.71 -16.28 2.50
CA GLU A 24 3.26 -16.20 2.74
C GLU A 24 2.81 -14.77 3.09
N GLU A 25 1.64 -14.36 2.61
CA GLU A 25 1.08 -13.03 2.86
C GLU A 25 0.82 -12.81 4.36
N LEU A 26 1.33 -11.70 4.91
CA LEU A 26 1.09 -11.36 6.31
C LEU A 26 -0.33 -10.79 6.49
N LEU A 27 -1.16 -11.56 7.19
CA LEU A 27 -2.58 -11.26 7.42
C LEU A 27 -2.91 -11.21 8.92
N PRO A 28 -3.87 -10.36 9.34
CA PRO A 28 -4.43 -10.43 10.67
C PRO A 28 -4.94 -11.84 10.99
N ARG A 29 -4.71 -12.32 12.20
CA ARG A 29 -5.25 -13.60 12.69
C ARG A 29 -6.76 -13.64 12.62
N LYS A 30 -7.42 -12.50 12.81
CA LYS A 30 -8.86 -12.35 12.75
C LYS A 30 -9.24 -10.93 12.39
N ARG A 31 -10.13 -10.79 11.39
CA ARG A 31 -10.89 -9.55 11.15
C ARG A 31 -12.25 -9.65 11.84
N PRO A 32 -12.57 -8.80 12.84
CA PRO A 32 -13.81 -8.92 13.57
C PRO A 32 -15.02 -8.45 12.75
N THR A 33 -16.15 -9.14 12.91
CA THR A 33 -17.45 -8.77 12.30
C THR A 33 -18.40 -8.08 13.28
N GLN A 34 -18.25 -8.35 14.58
CA GLN A 34 -19.07 -7.74 15.62
C GLN A 34 -18.60 -6.31 15.92
N GLU A 35 -19.55 -5.38 16.02
CA GLU A 35 -19.29 -3.94 16.15
C GLU A 35 -18.31 -3.57 17.27
N ARG A 36 -18.52 -4.09 18.49
CA ARG A 36 -17.63 -3.81 19.63
C ARG A 36 -16.19 -4.25 19.38
N SER A 37 -16.02 -5.40 18.72
CA SER A 37 -14.70 -5.96 18.41
C SER A 37 -14.03 -5.19 17.27
N ARG A 38 -14.83 -4.77 16.27
CA ARG A 38 -14.41 -3.89 15.19
C ARG A 38 -13.91 -2.53 15.69
N ARG A 39 -14.62 -1.88 16.62
CA ARG A 39 -14.16 -0.63 17.24
C ARG A 39 -12.76 -0.75 17.86
N LYS A 40 -12.45 -1.88 18.51
CA LYS A 40 -11.10 -2.13 19.07
C LYS A 40 -10.05 -2.34 17.98
N PHE A 41 -10.40 -3.09 16.94
CA PHE A 41 -9.51 -3.32 15.79
C PHE A 41 -9.18 -1.99 15.09
N ASP A 42 -10.17 -1.16 14.85
CA ASP A 42 -10.00 0.16 14.23
C ASP A 42 -9.21 1.10 15.15
N ALA A 43 -9.45 1.10 16.47
CA ALA A 43 -8.69 1.89 17.43
C ALA A 43 -7.20 1.51 17.48
N LEU A 44 -6.89 0.21 17.37
CA LEU A 44 -5.51 -0.27 17.28
C LEU A 44 -4.82 0.22 16.00
N LEU A 45 -5.51 0.18 14.86
CA LEU A 45 -4.95 0.65 13.60
C LEU A 45 -4.77 2.17 13.58
N ALA A 46 -5.73 2.93 14.10
CA ALA A 46 -5.61 4.39 14.25
C ALA A 46 -4.41 4.76 15.14
N SER A 47 -4.33 4.17 16.34
CA SER A 47 -3.20 4.41 17.27
C SER A 47 -1.86 3.96 16.68
N SER A 48 -1.86 2.98 15.77
CA SER A 48 -0.66 2.55 15.06
C SER A 48 -0.17 3.59 14.06
N ARG A 49 -1.07 4.27 13.34
CA ARG A 49 -0.70 5.36 12.42
C ARG A 49 -0.08 6.53 13.18
N ASP A 50 -0.68 6.90 14.30
CA ASP A 50 -0.17 7.97 15.16
C ASP A 50 1.22 7.60 15.69
N LEU A 51 1.38 6.38 16.22
CA LEU A 51 2.66 5.91 16.74
C LEU A 51 3.75 5.84 15.66
N LEU A 52 3.42 5.37 14.45
CA LEU A 52 4.37 5.37 13.33
C LEU A 52 4.87 6.78 13.01
N THR A 53 3.97 7.75 13.02
CA THR A 53 4.30 9.16 12.75
C THR A 53 5.17 9.77 13.85
N ASP A 54 4.92 9.41 15.11
CA ASP A 54 5.64 9.96 16.26
C ASP A 54 7.07 9.42 16.41
N VAL A 55 7.25 8.10 16.22
CA VAL A 55 8.51 7.42 16.61
C VAL A 55 9.15 6.59 15.50
N GLY A 56 8.52 6.51 14.33
CA GLY A 56 8.96 5.65 13.23
C GLY A 56 8.85 4.15 13.53
N PHE A 57 9.18 3.33 12.52
CA PHE A 57 8.97 1.88 12.62
C PHE A 57 9.95 1.13 13.54
N GLU A 58 11.16 1.66 13.72
CA GLU A 58 12.18 1.02 14.57
C GLU A 58 11.73 0.96 16.03
N SER A 59 11.22 2.08 16.56
CA SER A 59 10.69 2.21 17.91
C SER A 59 9.21 1.81 18.06
N PHE A 60 8.54 1.46 16.96
CA PHE A 60 7.17 0.97 16.97
C PHE A 60 7.05 -0.40 17.67
N THR A 61 6.17 -0.50 18.69
CA THR A 61 5.95 -1.73 19.48
C THR A 61 4.47 -2.03 19.68
N CYS A 62 4.10 -3.32 19.81
CA CYS A 62 2.73 -3.73 20.05
C CYS A 62 2.21 -3.25 21.42
N GLU A 63 3.08 -3.24 22.44
CA GLU A 63 2.76 -2.78 23.79
C GLU A 63 2.30 -1.32 23.78
N GLU A 64 3.04 -0.45 23.08
CA GLU A 64 2.71 0.97 22.97
C GLU A 64 1.42 1.19 22.17
N VAL A 65 1.23 0.45 21.06
CA VAL A 65 -0.03 0.50 20.28
C VAL A 65 -1.23 0.14 21.15
N ALA A 66 -1.15 -0.96 21.89
CA ALA A 66 -2.23 -1.43 22.77
C ALA A 66 -2.53 -0.39 23.87
N SER A 67 -1.48 0.17 24.48
CA SER A 67 -1.59 1.20 25.50
C SER A 67 -2.28 2.45 24.97
N ARG A 68 -1.84 2.99 23.83
CA ARG A 68 -2.44 4.19 23.21
C ARG A 68 -3.88 3.99 22.77
N ALA A 69 -4.21 2.79 22.30
CA ALA A 69 -5.57 2.45 21.88
C ALA A 69 -6.54 2.21 23.07
N ASP A 70 -6.06 2.21 24.32
CA ASP A 70 -6.79 1.75 25.51
C ASP A 70 -7.39 0.34 25.30
N VAL A 71 -6.60 -0.56 24.67
CA VAL A 71 -6.99 -1.94 24.39
C VAL A 71 -6.02 -2.87 25.11
N PRO A 72 -6.52 -3.88 25.88
CA PRO A 72 -5.62 -4.83 26.53
C PRO A 72 -4.68 -5.50 25.52
N ILE A 73 -3.39 -5.59 25.82
CA ILE A 73 -2.37 -6.17 24.92
C ILE A 73 -2.73 -7.59 24.43
N GLY A 74 -3.37 -8.40 25.28
CA GLY A 74 -3.87 -9.71 24.89
C GLY A 74 -4.95 -9.67 23.79
N THR A 75 -5.75 -8.59 23.73
CA THR A 75 -6.72 -8.36 22.65
C THR A 75 -6.02 -7.99 21.34
N LEU A 76 -4.95 -7.18 21.38
CA LEU A 76 -4.14 -6.89 20.19
C LEU A 76 -3.62 -8.19 19.59
N TYR A 77 -3.04 -9.08 20.41
CA TYR A 77 -2.49 -10.35 19.93
C TYR A 77 -3.55 -11.34 19.42
N GLN A 78 -4.84 -11.14 19.71
CA GLN A 78 -5.92 -11.90 19.07
C GLN A 78 -6.14 -11.47 17.61
N PHE A 79 -5.81 -10.22 17.26
CA PHE A 79 -5.94 -9.69 15.91
C PHE A 79 -4.63 -9.75 15.13
N PHE A 80 -3.53 -9.34 15.74
CA PHE A 80 -2.24 -9.15 15.08
C PHE A 80 -1.16 -9.99 15.77
N ALA A 81 -0.47 -10.84 15.00
CA ALA A 81 0.54 -11.73 15.58
C ALA A 81 1.77 -10.98 16.09
N ASN A 82 2.13 -9.88 15.44
CA ASN A 82 3.30 -9.03 15.68
C ASN A 82 3.08 -7.66 15.00
N LYS A 83 4.05 -6.75 15.13
CA LYS A 83 3.99 -5.42 14.52
C LYS A 83 3.99 -5.42 12.99
N TYR A 84 4.60 -6.43 12.36
CA TYR A 84 4.65 -6.53 10.89
C TYR A 84 3.25 -6.77 10.30
N VAL A 85 2.43 -7.59 10.96
CA VAL A 85 1.04 -7.81 10.53
C VAL A 85 0.21 -6.53 10.64
N ILE A 86 0.47 -5.68 11.65
CA ILE A 86 -0.20 -4.38 11.80
C ILE A 86 0.09 -3.50 10.59
N VAL A 87 1.37 -3.29 10.25
CA VAL A 87 1.74 -2.41 9.12
C VAL A 87 1.29 -2.95 7.77
N CYS A 88 1.27 -4.28 7.59
CA CYS A 88 0.70 -4.89 6.39
C CYS A 88 -0.81 -4.67 6.28
N GLU A 89 -1.55 -4.58 7.40
CA GLU A 89 -2.97 -4.23 7.40
C GLU A 89 -3.20 -2.74 7.15
N LEU A 90 -2.35 -1.85 7.69
CA LEU A 90 -2.39 -0.42 7.36
C LEU A 90 -2.16 -0.18 5.86
N ASN A 91 -1.14 -0.83 5.27
CA ASN A 91 -0.90 -0.75 3.83
C ASN A 91 -2.12 -1.23 3.03
N ARG A 92 -2.79 -2.30 3.48
CA ARG A 92 -4.00 -2.81 2.84
C ARG A 92 -5.17 -1.83 2.89
N GLN A 93 -5.30 -1.08 3.99
CA GLN A 93 -6.26 0.02 4.08
C GLN A 93 -5.93 1.15 3.09
N ASP A 94 -4.65 1.50 2.94
CA ASP A 94 -4.22 2.54 2.01
C ASP A 94 -4.50 2.15 0.55
N PHE A 95 -4.18 0.92 0.15
CA PHE A 95 -4.51 0.38 -1.18
C PHE A 95 -6.02 0.26 -1.40
N THR A 96 -6.78 -0.14 -0.38
CA THR A 96 -8.25 -0.18 -0.45
C THR A 96 -8.84 1.21 -0.66
N SER A 97 -8.37 2.20 0.10
CA SER A 97 -8.77 3.59 -0.08
C SER A 97 -8.49 4.08 -1.51
N VAL A 98 -7.33 3.79 -2.08
CA VAL A 98 -7.00 4.18 -3.47
C VAL A 98 -7.89 3.47 -4.49
N ARG A 99 -8.19 2.18 -4.30
CA ARG A 99 -9.13 1.44 -5.14
C ARG A 99 -10.52 2.06 -5.10
N ASP A 100 -11.02 2.37 -3.92
CA ASP A 100 -12.37 2.93 -3.74
C ASP A 100 -12.48 4.32 -4.40
N GLU A 101 -11.41 5.10 -4.38
CA GLU A 101 -11.30 6.39 -5.11
C GLU A 101 -11.29 6.17 -6.63
N LEU A 102 -10.56 5.15 -7.10
CA LEU A 102 -10.50 4.79 -8.51
C LEU A 102 -11.87 4.32 -9.03
N GLU A 103 -12.63 3.57 -8.23
CA GLU A 103 -14.00 3.15 -8.56
C GLU A 103 -14.97 4.32 -8.63
N GLN A 104 -14.88 5.27 -7.70
CA GLN A 104 -15.71 6.49 -7.72
C GLN A 104 -15.46 7.36 -8.96
N PHE A 105 -14.23 7.33 -9.47
CA PHE A 105 -13.85 8.06 -10.68
C PHE A 105 -14.33 7.37 -11.99
N ASN A 106 -14.81 6.12 -11.92
CA ASN A 106 -14.99 5.24 -13.08
C ASN A 106 -16.41 5.15 -13.65
N GLY A 107 -16.96 6.26 -14.15
CA GLY A 107 -18.22 6.26 -14.93
C GLY A 107 -18.11 5.84 -16.40
N GLU A 108 -17.02 5.18 -16.83
CA GLU A 108 -16.47 5.10 -18.21
C GLU A 108 -15.61 6.33 -18.57
N VAL A 109 -14.30 6.15 -18.64
CA VAL A 109 -13.38 7.17 -19.21
C VAL A 109 -13.48 7.08 -20.74
N PRO A 110 -14.03 8.08 -21.43
CA PRO A 110 -13.96 8.12 -22.89
C PRO A 110 -12.48 8.22 -23.28
N SER A 111 -12.03 7.47 -24.29
CA SER A 111 -10.62 7.45 -24.72
C SER A 111 -10.08 8.83 -25.15
N LEU A 112 -10.95 9.84 -25.29
CA LEU A 112 -10.56 11.21 -25.66
C LEU A 112 -10.16 12.07 -24.45
N ASP A 113 -10.57 11.71 -23.22
CA ASP A 113 -10.38 12.53 -22.01
C ASP A 113 -9.47 11.90 -20.95
N TRP A 114 -8.79 10.80 -21.27
CA TRP A 114 -7.97 10.05 -20.31
C TRP A 114 -6.86 10.89 -19.67
N LEU A 115 -6.30 11.87 -20.38
CA LEU A 115 -5.25 12.74 -19.85
C LEU A 115 -5.79 13.65 -18.74
N ARG A 116 -7.01 14.18 -18.92
CA ARG A 116 -7.69 14.99 -17.90
C ARG A 116 -8.02 14.13 -16.68
N PHE A 117 -8.50 12.91 -16.90
CA PHE A 117 -8.74 11.94 -15.85
C PHE A 117 -7.46 11.67 -15.05
N LEU A 118 -6.37 11.34 -15.74
CA LEU A 118 -5.06 11.05 -15.13
C LEU A 118 -4.61 12.20 -14.24
N ASN A 119 -4.63 13.44 -14.76
CA ASN A 119 -4.20 14.61 -14.00
C ASN A 119 -5.04 14.80 -12.74
N ASN A 120 -6.37 14.76 -12.85
CA ASN A 120 -7.26 14.94 -11.71
C ASN A 120 -7.10 13.82 -10.67
N PHE A 121 -6.90 12.58 -11.11
CA PHE A 121 -6.71 11.44 -10.22
C PHE A 121 -5.37 11.55 -9.48
N VAL A 122 -4.28 11.89 -10.18
CA VAL A 122 -2.97 12.12 -9.54
C VAL A 122 -3.04 13.29 -8.55
N ASP A 123 -3.74 14.38 -8.88
CA ASP A 123 -3.99 15.48 -7.95
C ASP A 123 -4.75 15.05 -6.69
N HIS A 124 -5.73 14.16 -6.86
CA HIS A 124 -6.48 13.61 -5.74
C HIS A 124 -5.60 12.73 -4.85
N LEU A 125 -4.80 11.83 -5.44
CA LEU A 125 -3.86 11.01 -4.69
C LEU A 125 -2.79 11.85 -3.98
N ALA A 126 -2.28 12.89 -4.63
CA ALA A 126 -1.31 13.80 -4.03
C ALA A 126 -1.83 14.42 -2.73
N LYS A 127 -3.11 14.82 -2.70
CA LYS A 127 -3.75 15.34 -1.48
C LYS A 127 -3.72 14.32 -0.35
N LEU A 128 -3.98 13.04 -0.62
CA LEU A 128 -3.97 11.99 0.41
C LEU A 128 -2.62 11.91 1.13
N TRP A 129 -1.51 12.04 0.39
CA TRP A 129 -0.16 12.02 0.95
C TRP A 129 0.18 13.26 1.77
N THR A 130 -0.34 14.44 1.39
CA THR A 130 -0.16 15.67 2.19
C THR A 130 -1.07 15.73 3.42
N SER A 131 -2.26 15.12 3.35
CA SER A 131 -3.24 15.15 4.44
C SER A 131 -3.00 14.09 5.51
N ASP A 132 -2.32 12.99 5.15
CA ASP A 132 -2.06 11.87 6.04
C ASP A 132 -0.57 11.47 5.98
N PRO A 133 0.28 12.08 6.83
CA PRO A 133 1.70 11.75 6.93
C PRO A 133 1.98 10.26 7.23
N SER A 134 1.03 9.55 7.86
CA SER A 134 1.21 8.16 8.23
C SER A 134 1.40 7.24 7.02
N ARG A 135 0.90 7.61 5.84
CA ARG A 135 1.05 6.83 4.59
C ARG A 135 2.51 6.62 4.23
N ARG A 136 3.35 7.66 4.39
CA ARG A 136 4.78 7.55 4.16
C ARG A 136 5.44 6.62 5.17
N GLU A 137 5.07 6.73 6.44
CA GLU A 137 5.64 5.89 7.50
C GLU A 137 5.23 4.42 7.37
N VAL A 138 4.00 4.15 6.92
CA VAL A 138 3.54 2.80 6.54
C VAL A 138 4.37 2.27 5.36
N TRP A 139 4.60 3.07 4.32
CA TRP A 139 5.42 2.67 3.18
C TRP A 139 6.87 2.37 3.57
N LEU A 140 7.48 3.15 4.47
CA LEU A 140 8.81 2.86 5.02
C LEU A 140 8.81 1.58 5.87
N ALA A 141 7.79 1.39 6.72
CA ALA A 141 7.64 0.19 7.52
C ALA A 141 7.52 -1.08 6.67
N MET A 142 6.85 -1.00 5.52
CA MET A 142 6.73 -2.11 4.57
C MET A 142 8.05 -2.52 3.94
N GLN A 143 9.08 -1.69 4.00
CA GLN A 143 10.43 -2.01 3.50
C GLN A 143 11.31 -2.73 4.52
N SER A 144 10.86 -2.84 5.77
CA SER A 144 11.66 -3.35 6.89
C SER A 144 12.09 -4.81 6.76
N THR A 145 11.29 -5.67 6.12
CA THR A 145 11.61 -7.11 5.98
C THR A 145 11.25 -7.65 4.60
N PRO A 146 11.83 -8.79 4.17
CA PRO A 146 11.42 -9.44 2.93
C PRO A 146 9.93 -9.82 2.90
N SER A 147 9.38 -10.31 4.02
CA SER A 147 7.97 -10.74 4.10
C SER A 147 6.98 -9.58 4.02
N THR A 148 7.32 -8.43 4.62
CA THR A 148 6.51 -7.20 4.48
C THR A 148 6.54 -6.70 3.04
N ARG A 149 7.71 -6.64 2.39
CA ARG A 149 7.83 -6.28 0.96
C ARG A 149 7.07 -7.24 0.05
N ALA A 150 7.11 -8.55 0.31
CA ALA A 150 6.36 -9.55 -0.45
C ALA A 150 4.85 -9.33 -0.32
N THR A 151 4.36 -9.06 0.90
CA THR A 151 2.96 -8.70 1.15
C THR A 151 2.56 -7.43 0.41
N GLY A 152 3.43 -6.41 0.40
CA GLY A 152 3.22 -5.17 -0.37
C GLY A 152 3.04 -5.43 -1.87
N LYS A 153 3.88 -6.29 -2.48
CA LYS A 153 3.75 -6.67 -3.90
C LYS A 153 2.42 -7.37 -4.21
N ILE A 154 1.89 -8.19 -3.30
CA ILE A 154 0.58 -8.84 -3.50
C ILE A 154 -0.53 -7.77 -3.56
N GLN A 155 -0.50 -6.80 -2.66
CA GLN A 155 -1.48 -5.71 -2.61
C GLN A 155 -1.35 -4.78 -3.82
N GLU A 156 -0.13 -4.48 -4.25
CA GLU A 156 0.19 -3.72 -5.46
C GLU A 156 -0.40 -4.37 -6.73
N ARG A 157 -0.23 -5.68 -6.87
CA ARG A 157 -0.80 -6.45 -8.00
C ARG A 157 -2.32 -6.34 -8.09
N GLN A 158 -3.02 -6.37 -6.97
CA GLN A 158 -4.49 -6.24 -6.97
C GLN A 158 -4.95 -4.89 -7.53
N LEU A 159 -4.25 -3.79 -7.19
CA LEU A 159 -4.54 -2.47 -7.75
C LEU A 159 -4.12 -2.40 -9.24
N ALA A 160 -2.98 -3.00 -9.60
CA ALA A 160 -2.50 -3.07 -10.98
C ALA A 160 -3.48 -3.83 -11.89
N GLU A 161 -4.14 -4.90 -11.42
CA GLU A 161 -5.17 -5.62 -12.19
C GLU A 161 -6.36 -4.73 -12.54
N GLN A 162 -6.79 -3.85 -11.63
CA GLN A 162 -7.84 -2.87 -11.90
C GLN A 162 -7.39 -1.83 -12.93
N ILE A 163 -6.18 -1.27 -12.77
CA ILE A 163 -5.61 -0.31 -13.72
C ILE A 163 -5.42 -0.94 -15.09
N SER A 164 -4.95 -2.19 -15.18
CA SER A 164 -4.82 -2.93 -16.44
C SER A 164 -6.15 -3.03 -17.19
N ARG A 165 -7.27 -3.26 -16.49
CA ARG A 165 -8.61 -3.21 -17.08
C ARG A 165 -8.99 -1.81 -17.57
N MET A 166 -8.64 -0.77 -16.85
CA MET A 166 -8.89 0.62 -17.26
C MET A 166 -8.03 1.06 -18.45
N LEU A 167 -6.85 0.48 -18.62
CA LEU A 167 -6.00 0.68 -19.79
C LEU A 167 -6.53 -0.06 -21.03
N ALA A 168 -7.47 -1.00 -20.87
CA ALA A 168 -8.03 -1.81 -21.96
C ALA A 168 -8.50 -0.97 -23.17
N PRO A 169 -9.35 0.06 -22.99
CA PRO A 169 -9.85 0.88 -24.09
C PRO A 169 -8.80 1.81 -24.70
N LEU A 170 -7.81 2.24 -23.90
CA LEU A 170 -6.73 3.13 -24.35
C LEU A 170 -5.69 2.39 -25.22
N THR A 171 -5.45 1.11 -24.93
CA THR A 171 -4.44 0.28 -25.60
C THR A 171 -5.03 -0.99 -26.22
N PRO A 172 -6.03 -0.89 -27.12
CA PRO A 172 -6.89 -2.02 -27.50
C PRO A 172 -6.15 -3.22 -28.13
N ARG A 173 -5.00 -3.01 -28.78
CA ARG A 173 -4.21 -4.07 -29.43
C ARG A 173 -2.96 -4.48 -28.65
N THR A 174 -2.76 -3.93 -27.45
CA THR A 174 -1.65 -4.34 -26.57
C THR A 174 -1.96 -5.69 -25.94
N GLU A 175 -1.00 -6.62 -25.96
CA GLU A 175 -1.14 -7.93 -25.32
C GLU A 175 -1.42 -7.80 -23.81
N ARG A 176 -2.14 -8.78 -23.25
CA ARG A 176 -2.58 -8.75 -21.85
C ARG A 176 -1.40 -8.64 -20.88
N ASP A 177 -0.36 -9.44 -21.08
CA ASP A 177 0.80 -9.47 -20.18
C ASP A 177 1.58 -8.15 -20.21
N ARG A 178 1.74 -7.57 -21.40
CA ARG A 178 2.33 -6.24 -21.55
C ARG A 178 1.51 -5.16 -20.85
N ARG A 179 0.18 -5.20 -20.97
CA ARG A 179 -0.73 -4.26 -20.28
C ARG A 179 -0.68 -4.41 -18.76
N THR A 180 -0.59 -5.64 -18.26
CA THR A 180 -0.38 -5.92 -16.83
C THR A 180 0.94 -5.32 -16.34
N MET A 181 2.04 -5.54 -17.06
CA MET A 181 3.33 -4.92 -16.75
C MET A 181 3.26 -3.39 -16.75
N MET A 182 2.56 -2.79 -17.74
CA MET A 182 2.34 -1.34 -17.75
C MET A 182 1.61 -0.85 -16.49
N ALA A 183 0.58 -1.56 -16.04
CA ALA A 183 -0.18 -1.21 -14.85
C ALA A 183 0.67 -1.35 -13.57
N GLU A 184 1.46 -2.42 -13.44
CA GLU A 184 2.39 -2.60 -12.32
C GLU A 184 3.42 -1.45 -12.27
N VAL A 185 4.03 -1.09 -13.39
CA VAL A 185 4.96 0.05 -13.48
C VAL A 185 4.29 1.36 -13.07
N LEU A 186 3.06 1.63 -13.52
CA LEU A 186 2.35 2.85 -13.18
C LEU A 186 2.05 2.93 -11.67
N VAL A 187 1.57 1.85 -11.07
CA VAL A 187 1.34 1.81 -9.61
C VAL A 187 2.63 2.06 -8.86
N HIS A 188 3.70 1.34 -9.25
CA HIS A 188 5.01 1.46 -8.60
C HIS A 188 5.56 2.89 -8.64
N VAL A 189 5.51 3.52 -9.82
CA VAL A 189 6.00 4.88 -10.02
C VAL A 189 5.16 5.90 -9.25
N VAL A 190 3.83 5.78 -9.28
CA VAL A 190 2.93 6.68 -8.53
C VAL A 190 3.22 6.63 -7.05
N TYR A 191 3.23 5.44 -6.43
CA TYR A 191 3.49 5.31 -5.00
C TYR A 191 4.89 5.80 -4.63
N SER A 192 5.91 5.47 -5.42
CA SER A 192 7.28 5.90 -5.16
C SER A 192 7.42 7.42 -5.24
N MET A 193 6.85 8.04 -6.27
CA MET A 193 6.89 9.49 -6.46
C MET A 193 6.06 10.25 -5.44
N LEU A 194 4.90 9.73 -5.02
CA LEU A 194 4.10 10.35 -3.98
C LEU A 194 4.81 10.30 -2.62
N ASN A 195 5.45 9.18 -2.27
CA ASN A 195 6.27 9.10 -1.05
C ASN A 195 7.52 10.01 -1.12
N PHE A 196 8.16 10.10 -2.29
CA PHE A 196 9.24 11.05 -2.54
C PHE A 196 8.78 12.52 -2.39
N SER A 197 7.58 12.84 -2.88
CA SER A 197 7.04 14.22 -2.88
C SER A 197 6.85 14.83 -1.49
N VAL A 198 6.69 13.99 -0.46
CA VAL A 198 6.49 14.41 0.94
C VAL A 198 7.74 14.18 1.80
N GLN A 199 8.87 13.83 1.18
CA GLN A 199 10.16 13.76 1.86
C GLN A 199 10.71 15.17 2.15
N ASP A 200 11.42 15.30 3.26
CA ASP A 200 12.08 16.56 3.64
C ASP A 200 12.93 17.15 2.51
N GLY A 201 12.76 18.46 2.29
CA GLY A 201 13.50 19.21 1.28
C GLY A 201 12.96 19.08 -0.15
N GLN A 202 11.89 18.31 -0.37
CA GLN A 202 11.23 18.21 -1.67
C GLN A 202 10.08 19.21 -1.80
N SER A 203 9.90 19.73 -3.02
CA SER A 203 8.70 20.45 -3.40
C SER A 203 7.63 19.44 -3.82
N HIS A 204 6.60 19.26 -2.98
CA HIS A 204 5.51 18.34 -3.27
C HIS A 204 4.85 18.65 -4.61
N ALA A 205 4.59 19.93 -4.90
CA ALA A 205 3.96 20.36 -6.14
C ALA A 205 4.81 19.99 -7.37
N ASP A 206 6.11 20.33 -7.35
CA ASP A 206 6.99 20.05 -8.50
C ASP A 206 7.17 18.54 -8.73
N ALA A 207 7.26 17.75 -7.65
CA ALA A 207 7.35 16.30 -7.74
C ALA A 207 6.07 15.67 -8.33
N VAL A 208 4.90 16.20 -7.98
CA VAL A 208 3.61 15.77 -8.53
C VAL A 208 3.48 16.16 -10.01
N ASP A 209 3.97 17.33 -10.41
CA ASP A 209 3.98 17.75 -11.81
C ASP A 209 4.89 16.86 -12.68
N GLU A 210 6.08 16.49 -12.18
CA GLU A 210 6.96 15.54 -12.86
C GLU A 210 6.36 14.14 -12.93
N LEU A 211 5.65 13.68 -11.88
CA LEU A 211 4.91 12.41 -11.91
C LEU A 211 3.85 12.42 -13.02
N LYS A 212 3.02 13.46 -13.11
CA LYS A 212 2.01 13.59 -14.17
C LYS A 212 2.66 13.58 -15.56
N ARG A 213 3.76 14.32 -15.73
CA ARG A 213 4.50 14.38 -16.99
C ARG A 213 5.02 13.01 -17.42
N LEU A 214 5.62 12.25 -16.48
CA LEU A 214 6.12 10.90 -16.72
C LEU A 214 4.98 9.97 -17.16
N MET A 215 3.87 9.95 -16.41
CA MET A 215 2.73 9.09 -16.71
C MET A 215 2.06 9.43 -18.04
N ALA A 216 1.86 10.73 -18.31
CA ALA A 216 1.25 11.20 -19.55
C ALA A 216 2.12 10.82 -20.77
N ALA A 217 3.44 11.08 -20.70
CA ALA A 217 4.35 10.72 -21.78
C ALA A 217 4.37 9.21 -22.04
N TYR A 218 4.44 8.41 -20.98
CA TYR A 218 4.42 6.95 -21.07
C TYR A 218 3.14 6.42 -21.74
N LEU A 219 1.98 6.90 -21.29
CA LEU A 219 0.69 6.44 -21.82
C LEU A 219 0.40 6.94 -23.24
N LEU A 220 0.86 8.15 -23.60
CA LEU A 220 0.76 8.66 -24.98
C LEU A 220 1.56 7.77 -25.97
N VAL A 221 2.77 7.37 -25.58
CA VAL A 221 3.59 6.45 -26.39
C VAL A 221 2.90 5.10 -26.51
N ALA A 222 2.41 4.55 -25.40
CA ALA A 222 1.74 3.25 -25.40
C ALA A 222 0.43 3.24 -26.22
N GLU A 223 -0.38 4.31 -26.15
CA GLU A 223 -1.57 4.46 -26.99
C GLU A 223 -1.20 4.45 -28.48
N LYS A 224 -0.19 5.24 -28.87
CA LYS A 224 0.27 5.33 -30.26
C LYS A 224 0.76 3.98 -30.78
N GLU A 225 1.61 3.29 -30.03
CA GLU A 225 2.11 1.96 -30.38
C GLU A 225 0.97 0.94 -30.52
N SER A 226 0.02 0.97 -29.58
CA SER A 226 -1.13 0.07 -29.59
C SER A 226 -2.08 0.30 -30.75
N ARG A 227 -2.14 1.50 -31.33
CA ARG A 227 -3.02 1.81 -32.48
C ARG A 227 -2.30 1.67 -33.83
N SER A 228 -0.97 1.66 -33.82
CA SER A 228 -0.14 1.55 -35.03
C SER A 228 0.21 0.11 -35.38
N THR A 229 0.22 -0.78 -34.39
CA THR A 229 0.32 -2.24 -34.55
C THR A 229 -1.05 -2.82 -34.85
#